data_AF-A0AAU1DTB9-F1
#
_entry.id   AF-A0AAU1DTB9-F1
#
_cell.length_a   1.000
_cell.length_b   1.000
_cell.length_c   1.000
_cell.angle_alpha   90.00
_cell.angle_beta   90.00
_cell.angle_gamma   90.00
#
_symmetry.space_group_name_H-M   'P 1'
#
loop_
_entity.id
_entity.type
_entity.pdbx_description
1 polymer ?
#
loop_
_entity_poly.entity_id
_entity_poly.type
_entity_poly.pdbx_seq_one_letter_code
_entity_poly.pdbx_strand_id
1 'polypeptide(L)'
;MQDEAWNRVERLRTWLDENAVQASDSDVRLLRVLKIGEEFGEVAEALHGAMGANPRKGASHTWDDVNKELCDVIVTGMVALASCTPDARKLLDERLQHLVDRVLPPSGGTGTDVA
;
A
#
# COMPACT_ATOMS: atom_id res chain seq x y z
N MET A 1 -1.07 6.64 -17.32
CA MET A 1 -0.36 5.76 -16.36
C MET A 1 -0.83 5.96 -14.92
N GLN A 2 -0.86 7.19 -14.37
CA GLN A 2 -1.24 7.40 -12.95
C GLN A 2 -2.64 6.89 -12.57
N ASP A 3 -3.56 6.79 -13.54
CA ASP A 3 -4.92 6.31 -13.27
C ASP A 3 -5.12 4.79 -13.40
N GLU A 4 -4.19 4.07 -14.03
CA GLU A 4 -4.40 2.65 -14.35
C GLU A 4 -4.35 1.76 -13.11
N ALA A 5 -3.45 2.06 -12.16
CA ALA A 5 -3.33 1.31 -10.91
C ALA A 5 -4.62 1.39 -10.10
N TRP A 6 -5.16 2.59 -9.89
CA TRP A 6 -6.41 2.78 -9.16
C TRP A 6 -7.60 2.16 -9.88
N ASN A 7 -7.66 2.18 -11.22
CA ASN A 7 -8.73 1.48 -11.94
C ASN A 7 -8.67 -0.04 -11.73
N ARG A 8 -7.47 -0.63 -11.64
CA ARG A 8 -7.28 -2.05 -11.30
C ARG A 8 -7.65 -2.34 -9.85
N VAL A 9 -7.31 -1.45 -8.91
CA VAL A 9 -7.72 -1.54 -7.50
C VAL A 9 -9.23 -1.48 -7.34
N GLU A 10 -9.91 -0.56 -8.03
CA GLU A 10 -11.38 -0.49 -8.01
C GLU A 10 -12.01 -1.77 -8.55
N ARG A 11 -11.47 -2.32 -9.65
CA ARG A 11 -11.95 -3.61 -10.17
C ARG A 11 -11.78 -4.75 -9.16
N LEU A 12 -10.66 -4.78 -8.43
CA LEU A 12 -10.44 -5.75 -7.35
C LEU A 12 -11.42 -5.52 -6.19
N ARG A 13 -11.63 -4.26 -5.79
CA ARG A 13 -12.56 -3.88 -4.73
C ARG A 13 -14.00 -4.29 -5.08
N THR A 14 -14.45 -4.03 -6.30
CA THR A 14 -15.76 -4.45 -6.80
C THR A 14 -15.91 -5.97 -6.76
N TRP A 15 -14.91 -6.70 -7.25
CA TRP A 15 -14.94 -8.16 -7.18
C TRP A 15 -15.01 -8.66 -5.72
N LEU A 16 -14.28 -8.04 -4.80
CA LEU A 16 -14.37 -8.35 -3.37
C LEU A 16 -15.74 -8.00 -2.78
N ASP A 17 -16.35 -6.86 -3.15
CA ASP A 17 -17.70 -6.48 -2.73
C ASP A 17 -18.74 -7.53 -3.19
N GLU A 18 -18.59 -8.05 -4.41
CA GLU A 18 -19.48 -9.06 -5.01
C GLU A 18 -19.32 -10.47 -4.41
N ASN A 19 -18.14 -10.79 -3.87
CA ASN A 19 -17.79 -12.14 -3.39
C ASN A 19 -17.62 -12.22 -1.86
N ALA A 20 -17.82 -11.12 -1.14
CA ALA A 20 -17.75 -11.10 0.31
C ALA A 20 -18.91 -11.89 0.94
N VAL A 21 -18.63 -12.49 2.10
CA VAL A 21 -19.69 -12.96 3.01
C VAL A 21 -20.56 -11.76 3.39
N GLN A 22 -21.87 -11.98 3.55
CA GLN A 22 -22.81 -10.94 3.96
C GLN A 22 -22.32 -10.28 5.27
N ALA A 23 -21.91 -9.02 5.18
CA ALA A 23 -21.35 -8.23 6.26
C ALA A 23 -21.85 -6.78 6.12
N SER A 24 -21.89 -6.04 7.22
CA SER A 24 -22.23 -4.61 7.15
C SER A 24 -21.11 -3.81 6.48
N ASP A 25 -21.41 -2.64 5.92
CA ASP A 25 -20.39 -1.74 5.36
C ASP A 25 -19.30 -1.38 6.37
N SER A 26 -19.65 -1.26 7.66
CA SER A 26 -18.70 -1.04 8.74
C SER A 26 -17.76 -2.23 8.94
N ASP A 27 -18.28 -3.45 8.90
CA ASP A 27 -17.48 -4.67 9.05
C ASP A 27 -16.57 -4.86 7.84
N VAL A 28 -17.05 -4.61 6.62
CA VAL A 28 -16.23 -4.67 5.40
C VAL A 28 -15.04 -3.72 5.49
N ARG A 29 -15.27 -2.47 5.93
CA ARG A 29 -14.18 -1.50 6.15
C ARG A 29 -13.17 -2.00 7.19
N LEU A 30 -13.67 -2.46 8.33
CA LEU A 30 -12.82 -2.99 9.41
C LEU A 30 -11.95 -4.15 8.91
N LEU A 31 -12.56 -5.15 8.27
CA LEU A 31 -11.87 -6.35 7.80
C LEU A 31 -10.83 -6.03 6.73
N ARG A 32 -11.12 -5.09 5.81
CA ARG A 32 -10.14 -4.65 4.80
C ARG A 32 -8.95 -3.91 5.39
N VAL A 33 -9.16 -3.13 6.44
CA VAL A 33 -8.05 -2.51 7.19
C VAL A 33 -7.25 -3.57 7.93
N LEU A 34 -7.91 -4.55 8.57
CA LEU A 34 -7.22 -5.65 9.26
C LEU A 34 -6.38 -6.52 8.33
N LYS A 35 -6.80 -6.70 7.07
CA LYS A 35 -6.05 -7.47 6.06
C LYS A 35 -4.62 -6.96 5.86
N ILE A 36 -4.37 -5.66 6.07
CA ILE A 36 -3.01 -5.08 6.02
C ILE A 36 -2.07 -5.77 7.01
N GLY A 37 -2.56 -6.14 8.19
CA GLY A 37 -1.78 -6.85 9.20
C GLY A 37 -1.42 -8.28 8.78
N GLU A 38 -2.28 -8.94 8.00
CA GLU A 38 -1.99 -10.26 7.44
C GLU A 38 -0.89 -10.17 6.39
N GLU A 39 -1.00 -9.24 5.43
CA GLU A 39 0.02 -9.05 4.37
C GLU A 39 1.39 -8.67 4.96
N PHE A 40 1.41 -7.84 6.02
CA PHE A 40 2.64 -7.55 6.75
C PHE A 40 3.26 -8.83 7.36
N GLY A 41 2.42 -9.73 7.88
CA GLY A 41 2.85 -11.03 8.39
C GLY A 41 3.49 -11.89 7.30
N GLU A 42 2.93 -11.87 6.08
CA GLU A 42 3.48 -12.58 4.91
C GLU A 42 4.84 -12.01 4.50
N VAL A 43 5.00 -10.68 4.46
CA VAL A 43 6.31 -10.02 4.26
C VAL A 43 7.32 -10.48 5.33
N ALA A 44 6.91 -10.54 6.59
CA ALA A 44 7.78 -10.97 7.68
C ALA A 44 8.19 -12.46 7.55
N GLU A 45 7.28 -13.33 7.11
CA GLU A 45 7.61 -14.73 6.81
C GLU A 45 8.58 -14.85 5.64
N ALA A 46 8.34 -14.13 4.54
CA ALA A 46 9.22 -14.10 3.37
C ALA A 46 10.62 -13.60 3.74
N LEU A 47 10.74 -12.55 4.55
CA LEU A 47 12.02 -12.04 5.04
C LEU A 47 12.78 -13.07 5.88
N HIS A 48 12.09 -13.74 6.81
CA HIS A 48 12.72 -14.80 7.60
C HIS A 48 13.24 -15.94 6.70
N GLY A 49 12.49 -16.29 5.65
CA GLY A 49 12.89 -17.28 4.66
C GLY A 49 14.07 -16.82 3.81
N ALA A 50 14.03 -15.61 3.26
CA ALA A 50 15.08 -15.06 2.39
C ALA A 50 16.41 -14.85 3.12
N MET A 51 16.36 -14.48 4.40
CA MET A 51 17.55 -14.28 5.23
C MET A 51 18.04 -15.59 5.87
N GLY A 52 17.27 -16.68 5.79
CA GLY A 52 17.51 -17.89 6.59
C GLY A 52 17.51 -17.61 8.10
N ALA A 53 16.83 -16.54 8.53
CA ALA A 53 16.91 -16.01 9.90
C ALA A 53 16.13 -16.85 10.92
N ASN A 54 15.28 -17.78 10.46
CA ASN A 54 14.59 -18.74 11.32
C ASN A 54 15.24 -20.13 11.23
N PRO A 55 16.09 -20.53 12.20
CA PRO A 55 16.79 -21.81 12.16
C PRO A 55 15.88 -23.05 12.10
N ARG A 56 14.61 -22.91 12.50
CA ARG A 56 13.62 -24.00 12.45
C ARG A 56 13.04 -24.24 11.05
N LYS A 57 13.14 -23.27 10.13
CA LYS A 57 12.58 -23.35 8.77
C LYS A 57 13.63 -23.27 7.66
N GLY A 58 14.86 -22.85 7.96
CA GLY A 58 15.92 -22.71 6.96
C GLY A 58 15.64 -21.61 5.93
N ALA A 59 16.36 -21.62 4.81
CA ALA A 59 16.15 -20.69 3.70
C ALA A 59 15.01 -21.19 2.80
N SER A 60 13.79 -20.68 3.01
CA SER A 60 12.57 -21.13 2.33
C SER A 60 12.04 -20.19 1.25
N HIS A 61 12.54 -18.95 1.21
CA HIS A 61 12.08 -17.90 0.30
C HIS A 61 13.27 -17.17 -0.32
N THR A 62 12.99 -16.35 -1.30
CA THR A 62 13.91 -15.45 -2.00
C THR A 62 13.52 -14.00 -1.74
N TRP A 63 14.39 -13.06 -2.15
CA TRP A 63 14.03 -11.63 -2.13
C TRP A 63 12.93 -11.28 -3.13
N ASP A 64 12.72 -12.08 -4.17
CA ASP A 64 11.60 -11.88 -5.10
C ASP A 64 10.26 -12.16 -4.41
N ASP A 65 10.22 -13.14 -3.51
CA ASP A 65 9.03 -13.38 -2.67
C ASP A 65 8.77 -12.19 -1.75
N VAL A 66 9.80 -11.61 -1.13
CA VAL A 66 9.67 -10.39 -0.32
C VAL A 66 9.11 -9.23 -1.15
N ASN A 67 9.61 -9.03 -2.37
CA ASN A 67 9.12 -7.98 -3.27
C ASN A 67 7.64 -8.19 -3.63
N LYS A 68 7.24 -9.45 -3.88
CA LYS A 68 5.85 -9.82 -4.14
C LYS A 68 4.96 -9.46 -2.94
N GLU A 69 5.31 -9.89 -1.73
CA GLU A 69 4.50 -9.61 -0.54
C GLU A 69 4.44 -8.11 -0.21
N LEU A 70 5.50 -7.35 -0.49
CA LEU A 70 5.46 -5.88 -0.38
C LEU A 70 4.46 -5.23 -1.36
N CYS A 71 4.31 -5.79 -2.56
CA CYS A 71 3.29 -5.34 -3.50
C CYS A 71 1.88 -5.65 -2.98
N ASP A 72 1.69 -6.82 -2.38
CA ASP A 72 0.41 -7.23 -1.79
C ASP A 72 0.01 -6.34 -0.60
N VAL A 73 0.97 -5.90 0.23
CA VAL A 73 0.75 -4.85 1.26
C VAL A 73 0.27 -3.54 0.63
N ILE A 74 0.94 -3.06 -0.44
CA ILE A 74 0.59 -1.80 -1.10
C ILE A 74 -0.82 -1.87 -1.69
N VAL A 75 -1.12 -2.94 -2.45
CA VAL A 75 -2.43 -3.15 -3.07
C VAL A 75 -3.51 -3.25 -2.00
N THR A 76 -3.27 -4.01 -0.92
CA THR A 76 -4.21 -4.15 0.19
C THR A 76 -4.46 -2.81 0.89
N GLY A 77 -3.42 -2.00 1.09
CA GLY A 77 -3.56 -0.64 1.61
C GLY A 77 -4.42 0.26 0.72
N MET A 78 -4.25 0.17 -0.60
CA MET A 78 -5.07 0.92 -1.56
C MET A 78 -6.54 0.49 -1.52
N VAL A 79 -6.82 -0.82 -1.50
CA VAL A 79 -8.19 -1.38 -1.39
C VAL A 79 -8.85 -0.96 -0.08
N ALA A 80 -8.11 -1.00 1.03
CA ALA A 80 -8.61 -0.55 2.34
C ALA A 80 -8.97 0.94 2.30
N LEU A 81 -8.09 1.80 1.76
CA LEU A 81 -8.36 3.24 1.65
C LEU A 81 -9.59 3.52 0.77
N ALA A 82 -9.69 2.88 -0.40
CA ALA A 82 -10.85 2.97 -1.28
C ALA A 82 -12.15 2.46 -0.64
N SER A 83 -12.06 1.60 0.37
CA SER A 83 -13.22 1.12 1.14
C SER A 83 -13.65 2.09 2.23
N CYS A 84 -12.70 2.87 2.77
CA CYS A 84 -12.96 3.88 3.78
C CYS A 84 -13.48 5.20 3.22
N THR A 85 -13.14 5.56 1.98
CA THR A 85 -13.48 6.87 1.40
C THR A 85 -13.54 6.83 -0.13
N PRO A 86 -14.50 7.56 -0.76
CA PRO A 86 -14.53 7.70 -2.21
C PRO A 86 -13.37 8.55 -2.77
N ASP A 87 -12.71 9.36 -1.93
CA ASP A 87 -11.62 10.27 -2.33
C ASP A 87 -10.22 9.64 -2.18
N ALA A 88 -10.13 8.30 -2.09
CA ALA A 88 -8.91 7.58 -1.77
C ALA A 88 -7.69 7.97 -2.61
N ARG A 89 -7.88 8.09 -3.94
CA ARG A 89 -6.84 8.52 -4.88
C ARG A 89 -6.28 9.89 -4.51
N LYS A 90 -7.17 10.87 -4.39
CA LYS A 90 -6.81 12.26 -4.06
C LYS A 90 -6.05 12.34 -2.74
N LEU A 91 -6.54 11.63 -1.71
CA LEU A 91 -5.91 11.65 -0.39
C LEU A 91 -4.51 11.03 -0.39
N LEU A 92 -4.29 9.95 -1.14
CA LEU A 92 -2.96 9.36 -1.27
C LEU A 92 -2.01 10.31 -2.00
N ASP A 93 -2.45 10.91 -3.11
CA ASP A 93 -1.65 11.82 -3.92
C ASP A 93 -1.27 13.08 -3.11
N GLU A 94 -2.23 13.70 -2.42
CA GLU A 94 -1.98 14.84 -1.52
C GLU A 94 -1.02 14.48 -0.39
N ARG A 95 -1.18 13.29 0.21
CA ARG A 95 -0.28 12.84 1.26
C ARG A 95 1.14 12.62 0.75
N LEU A 96 1.29 12.01 -0.42
CA LEU A 96 2.59 11.78 -1.03
C LEU A 96 3.28 13.10 -1.40
N GLN A 97 2.55 14.02 -2.03
CA GLN A 97 3.06 15.36 -2.33
C GLN A 97 3.55 16.08 -1.07
N HIS A 98 2.75 16.07 0.00
CA HIS A 98 3.14 16.65 1.27
C HIS A 98 4.42 16.04 1.85
N LEU A 99 4.60 14.72 1.73
CA LEU A 99 5.82 14.05 2.19
C LEU A 99 7.05 14.43 1.37
N VAL A 100 6.88 14.59 0.05
CA VAL A 100 7.93 15.05 -0.87
C VAL A 100 8.33 16.49 -0.56
N ASP A 101 7.37 17.41 -0.45
CA ASP A 101 7.61 18.83 -0.16
C ASP A 101 8.36 19.02 1.17
N ARG A 102 8.11 18.12 2.13
CA ARG A 102 8.78 18.14 3.45
C ARG A 102 10.28 17.81 3.37
N VAL A 103 10.71 17.00 2.40
CA VAL A 103 12.11 16.56 2.27
C VAL A 103 12.87 17.24 1.13
N LEU A 104 12.15 17.78 0.14
CA LEU A 104 12.68 18.58 -0.96
C LEU A 104 12.08 19.99 -0.86
N PRO A 105 12.71 20.93 -0.12
CA PRO A 105 12.23 22.31 -0.10
C PRO A 105 12.23 22.87 -1.53
N PRO A 106 11.26 23.73 -1.88
CA PRO A 106 11.22 24.33 -3.21
C PRO A 106 12.54 25.05 -3.47
N SER A 107 13.19 24.69 -4.58
CA SER A 107 14.49 25.23 -4.99
C SER A 107 14.50 26.74 -4.77
N GLY A 108 15.31 27.20 -3.81
CA GLY A 108 15.38 28.59 -3.43
C GLY A 108 15.68 29.46 -4.63
N GLY A 109 14.69 30.22 -5.09
CA GLY A 109 14.92 31.37 -5.96
C GLY A 109 15.64 32.43 -5.15
N THR A 110 16.96 32.47 -5.24
CA THR A 110 17.77 33.60 -4.73
C THR A 110 18.91 33.89 -5.68
N GLY A 111 18.98 35.17 -6.07
CA GLY A 111 19.85 35.76 -7.07
C GLY A 111 19.07 36.82 -7.86
N THR A 112 18.21 37.62 -7.22
CA THR A 112 18.49 39.03 -6.91
C THR A 112 19.27 39.75 -8.02
N ASP A 113 18.48 40.40 -8.87
CA ASP A 113 18.64 41.79 -9.27
C ASP A 113 19.52 42.58 -8.28
N VAL A 114 20.69 43.02 -8.73
CA VAL A 114 21.44 44.13 -8.13
C VAL A 114 21.91 44.99 -9.29
N ALA A 115 21.53 46.27 -9.18
CA ALA A 115 21.70 47.37 -10.11
C ALA A 115 23.07 47.48 -10.81
#